data_AF-A0A6A4LME7-F1
#
_entry.id   AF-A0A6A4LME7-F1
#
_cell.length_a   1.000
_cell.length_b   1.000
_cell.length_c   1.000
_cell.angle_alpha   90.00
_cell.angle_beta   90.00
_cell.angle_gamma   90.00
#
_symmetry.space_group_name_H-M   'P 1'
#
loop_
_entity.id
_entity.type
_entity.pdbx_description
1 polymer ?
#
loop_
_entity_poly.entity_id
_entity_poly.type
_entity_poly.pdbx_seq_one_letter_code
_entity_poly.pdbx_strand_id
1 'polypeptide(L)'
;MYYLLFVLACRFYFSIINGVSFFVGYTGFDVTSARKSCCGIGGPYDFTLTLLCGFPGVPVCSQPNRYIHWDGIHLTQEAYRLMAG
;
A
#
# COMPACT_ATOMS: atom_id res chain seq x y z
N MET A 1 2.62 -21.98 -12.72
CA MET A 1 1.38 -21.59 -12.03
C MET A 1 1.57 -20.41 -11.07
N TYR A 2 2.61 -20.40 -10.21
CA TYR A 2 2.89 -19.28 -9.29
C TYR A 2 3.13 -17.92 -9.98
N TYR A 3 3.83 -17.90 -11.12
CA TYR A 3 4.14 -16.69 -11.88
C TYR A 3 2.89 -15.96 -12.42
N LEU A 4 1.84 -16.70 -12.81
CA LEU A 4 0.62 -16.11 -13.37
C LEU A 4 -0.28 -15.51 -12.27
N LEU A 5 -0.37 -16.19 -11.12
CA LEU A 5 -0.97 -15.63 -9.90
C LEU A 5 -0.24 -14.35 -9.45
N PHE A 6 1.08 -14.32 -9.59
CA PHE A 6 1.93 -13.18 -9.24
C PHE A 6 1.66 -11.95 -10.12
N VAL A 7 1.55 -12.14 -11.44
CA VAL A 7 1.24 -11.06 -12.38
C VAL A 7 -0.19 -10.52 -12.18
N LEU A 8 -1.14 -11.39 -11.84
CA LEU A 8 -2.50 -10.98 -11.50
C LEU A 8 -2.52 -10.15 -10.21
N ALA A 9 -1.82 -10.58 -9.16
CA ALA A 9 -1.69 -9.82 -7.91
C ALA A 9 -1.09 -8.40 -8.14
N CYS A 10 -0.04 -8.28 -8.97
CA CYS A 10 0.51 -6.97 -9.34
C CYS A 10 -0.46 -6.09 -10.13
N ARG A 11 -1.27 -6.67 -11.03
CA ARG A 11 -2.26 -5.92 -11.82
C ARG A 11 -3.42 -5.43 -10.95
N PHE A 12 -3.89 -6.26 -10.02
CA PHE A 12 -4.88 -5.85 -9.02
C PHE A 12 -4.31 -4.76 -8.11
N TYR A 13 -3.05 -4.90 -7.66
CA TYR A 13 -2.35 -3.90 -6.84
C TYR A 13 -2.23 -2.53 -7.55
N PHE A 14 -1.81 -2.51 -8.81
CA PHE A 14 -1.73 -1.26 -9.59
C PHE A 14 -3.11 -0.62 -9.79
N SER A 15 -4.16 -1.42 -10.00
CA SER A 15 -5.52 -0.90 -10.16
C SER A 15 -6.08 -0.32 -8.85
N ILE A 16 -5.75 -0.93 -7.69
CA ILE A 16 -6.19 -0.42 -6.39
C ILE A 16 -5.50 0.92 -6.06
N ILE A 17 -4.18 1.06 -6.26
CA ILE A 17 -3.48 2.33 -5.98
C ILE A 17 -4.02 3.49 -6.83
N ASN A 18 -4.30 3.23 -8.12
CA ASN A 18 -4.87 4.25 -9.00
C ASN A 18 -6.32 4.60 -8.62
N GLY A 19 -7.12 3.63 -8.20
CA GLY A 19 -8.48 3.86 -7.72
C GLY A 19 -8.52 4.65 -6.41
N VAL A 20 -7.62 4.34 -5.47
CA VAL A 20 -7.48 5.04 -4.18
C VAL A 20 -7.11 6.51 -4.37
N SER A 21 -6.27 6.83 -5.37
CA SER A 21 -5.89 8.22 -5.69
C SER A 21 -7.08 9.13 -6.02
N PHE A 22 -8.21 8.58 -6.49
CA PHE A 22 -9.41 9.36 -6.79
C PHE A 22 -10.16 9.80 -5.52
N PHE A 23 -10.04 9.06 -4.41
CA PHE A 23 -10.78 9.31 -3.17
C PHE A 23 -9.98 10.05 -2.09
N VAL A 24 -8.70 10.38 -2.35
CA VAL A 24 -7.80 11.05 -1.39
C VAL A 24 -8.38 12.38 -0.90
N GLY A 25 -9.06 13.13 -1.76
CA GLY A 25 -9.67 14.42 -1.41
C GLY A 25 -10.74 14.36 -0.33
N TYR A 26 -11.30 13.19 -0.04
CA TYR A 26 -12.40 13.00 0.94
C TYR A 26 -11.99 12.26 2.21
N THR A 27 -10.76 11.75 2.27
CA THR A 27 -10.30 10.83 3.34
C THR A 27 -9.28 11.46 4.29
N GLY A 28 -8.81 12.68 4.00
CA GLY A 28 -7.85 13.40 4.84
C GLY A 28 -6.40 12.89 4.74
N PHE A 29 -6.13 11.91 3.88
CA PHE A 29 -4.77 11.44 3.59
C PHE A 29 -4.03 12.40 2.66
N ASP A 30 -2.70 12.46 2.79
CA ASP A 30 -1.85 13.13 1.81
C ASP A 30 -1.74 12.28 0.54
N VAL A 31 -1.70 12.90 -0.64
CA VAL A 31 -1.62 12.18 -1.92
C VAL A 31 -0.36 11.32 -2.01
N THR A 32 0.74 11.75 -1.40
CA THR A 32 2.01 11.02 -1.40
C THR A 32 1.92 9.79 -0.50
N SER A 33 1.35 9.93 0.71
CA SER A 33 1.18 8.82 1.64
C SER A 33 0.06 7.85 1.23
N ALA A 34 -0.94 8.35 0.50
CA ALA A 34 -2.00 7.53 -0.10
C ALA A 34 -1.48 6.59 -1.19
N ARG A 35 -0.38 6.95 -1.85
CA ARG A 35 0.24 6.13 -2.90
C ARG A 35 1.35 5.24 -2.39
N LYS A 36 2.06 5.62 -1.32
CA LYS A 36 3.17 4.84 -0.75
C LYS A 36 2.67 3.81 0.25
N SER A 37 3.44 2.74 0.42
CA SER A 37 3.28 1.80 1.53
C SER A 37 3.95 2.34 2.80
N CYS A 38 3.35 2.07 3.97
CA CYS A 38 3.97 2.41 5.25
C CYS A 38 5.13 1.46 5.59
N CYS A 39 4.96 0.17 5.33
CA CYS A 39 5.96 -0.87 5.50
C CYS A 39 6.43 -1.36 4.13
N GLY A 40 7.64 -0.98 3.75
CA GLY A 40 8.17 -1.31 2.45
C GLY A 40 9.45 -0.57 2.11
N ILE A 41 10.15 -1.07 1.10
CA ILE A 41 11.35 -0.46 0.55
C ILE A 41 11.45 -0.69 -0.95
N GLY A 42 11.97 0.32 -1.65
CA GLY A 42 12.30 0.26 -3.08
C GLY A 42 11.07 0.24 -3.99
N GLY A 43 11.31 0.23 -5.30
CA GLY A 43 10.24 0.23 -6.31
C GLY A 43 9.34 1.47 -6.29
N PRO A 44 8.36 1.56 -7.21
CA PRO A 44 7.28 2.53 -7.10
C PRO A 44 6.47 2.27 -5.83
N TYR A 45 6.03 3.34 -5.16
CA TYR A 45 5.19 3.25 -3.94
C TYR A 45 5.89 2.66 -2.70
N ASP A 46 7.22 2.65 -2.70
CA ASP A 46 8.05 2.07 -1.63
C ASP A 46 7.76 0.57 -1.41
N PHE A 47 7.38 -0.17 -2.45
CA PHE A 47 7.16 -1.61 -2.38
C PHE A 47 7.95 -2.40 -3.43
N THR A 48 8.63 -3.46 -2.96
CA THR A 48 9.31 -4.45 -3.81
C THR A 48 8.92 -5.86 -3.39
N LEU A 49 8.47 -6.68 -4.34
CA LEU A 49 7.95 -8.03 -4.07
C LEU A 49 8.99 -9.02 -3.48
N THR A 50 10.27 -8.74 -3.64
CA THR A 50 11.36 -9.56 -3.11
C THR A 50 11.76 -9.17 -1.67
N LEU A 51 11.24 -8.07 -1.14
CA LEU A 51 11.53 -7.54 0.19
C LEU A 51 10.21 -7.14 0.87
N LEU A 52 9.46 -8.17 1.29
CA LEU A 52 8.15 -7.98 1.90
C LEU A 52 8.26 -7.43 3.34
N CYS A 53 7.19 -6.82 3.82
CA CYS A 53 7.12 -6.36 5.21
C CYS A 53 7.46 -7.51 6.19
N GLY A 54 8.31 -7.21 7.18
CA GLY A 54 8.84 -8.21 8.12
C GLY A 54 10.18 -8.84 7.72
N PHE A 55 10.64 -8.65 6.47
CA PHE A 55 12.02 -8.99 6.11
C PHE A 55 13.03 -8.05 6.81
N PRO A 56 14.24 -8.55 7.14
CA PRO A 56 15.30 -7.70 7.70
C PRO A 56 15.61 -6.51 6.80
N GLY A 57 15.66 -5.32 7.40
CA GLY A 57 15.97 -4.07 6.69
C GLY A 57 14.79 -3.41 5.96
N VAL A 58 13.59 -3.99 6.01
CA VAL A 58 12.37 -3.32 5.51
C VAL A 58 11.85 -2.37 6.60
N PRO A 59 11.83 -1.04 6.36
CA PRO A 59 11.40 -0.07 7.35
C PRO A 59 9.87 -0.04 7.47
N VAL A 60 9.41 0.45 8.62
CA VAL A 60 8.01 0.81 8.87
C VAL A 60 7.95 2.31 9.11
N CYS A 61 6.98 2.97 8.50
CA CYS A 61 6.75 4.40 8.65
C CYS A 61 6.38 4.75 10.10
N SER A 62 6.70 5.97 10.54
CA SER A 62 6.48 6.41 11.92
C SER A 62 5.01 6.69 12.26
N GLN A 63 4.15 6.95 11.26
CA GLN A 63 2.74 7.30 11.45
C GLN A 63 1.84 6.48 10.52
N PRO A 64 1.54 5.21 10.84
CA PRO A 64 0.76 4.32 9.98
C PRO A 64 -0.65 4.83 9.67
N ASN A 65 -1.26 5.60 10.56
CA ASN A 65 -2.59 6.19 10.38
C ASN A 65 -2.63 7.30 9.32
N ARG A 66 -1.49 7.73 8.77
CA ARG A 66 -1.42 8.69 7.65
C ARG A 66 -1.25 8.02 6.29
N TYR A 67 -1.22 6.69 6.25
CA TYR A 67 -1.05 5.92 5.02
C TYR A 67 -2.30 5.09 4.76
N ILE A 68 -2.63 4.90 3.49
CA ILE A 68 -3.72 4.00 3.09
C ILE A 68 -3.21 2.57 3.00
N HIS A 69 -2.03 2.38 2.44
CA HIS A 69 -1.39 1.08 2.28
C HIS A 69 -0.48 0.76 3.46
N TRP A 70 -0.71 -0.39 4.11
CA TRP A 70 0.22 -0.91 5.11
C TRP A 70 1.48 -1.43 4.43
N ASP A 71 1.32 -2.33 3.47
CA ASP A 71 2.37 -2.82 2.58
C ASP A 71 1.83 -2.87 1.14
N GLY A 72 2.50 -3.59 0.25
CA GLY A 72 2.02 -3.74 -1.13
C GLY A 72 0.86 -4.70 -1.35
N ILE A 73 0.14 -5.11 -0.30
CA ILE A 73 -0.96 -6.08 -0.38
C ILE A 73 -2.10 -5.66 0.56
N HIS A 74 -1.77 -5.12 1.72
CA HIS A 74 -2.68 -4.83 2.82
C HIS A 74 -2.91 -3.33 3.00
N LEU A 75 -4.09 -2.97 3.51
CA LEU A 75 -4.40 -1.61 3.94
C LEU A 75 -4.06 -1.39 5.41
N THR A 76 -3.89 -0.13 5.80
CA THR A 76 -3.72 0.22 7.21
C THR A 76 -5.03 0.08 7.96
N GLN A 77 -4.93 -0.04 9.29
CA GLN A 77 -6.09 -0.06 10.16
C GLN A 77 -7.01 1.17 9.98
N GLU A 78 -6.42 2.34 9.73
CA GLU A 78 -7.17 3.57 9.52
C GLU A 78 -7.94 3.55 8.20
N ALA A 79 -7.32 3.06 7.13
CA ALA A 79 -8.00 2.87 5.87
C ALA A 79 -9.15 1.86 5.99
N TYR A 80 -8.95 0.75 6.73
CA TYR A 80 -10.05 -0.20 7.00
C TYR A 80 -11.19 0.44 7.79
N ARG A 81 -10.91 1.30 8.78
CA ARG A 81 -11.94 2.04 9.52
C ARG A 81 -12.78 2.92 8.60
N LEU A 82 -12.13 3.72 7.76
CA LEU A 82 -12.83 4.61 6.83
C LEU A 82 -13.68 3.86 5.80
N MET A 83 -13.24 2.66 5.38
CA MET A 83 -14.04 1.81 4.48
C MET A 83 -15.24 1.14 5.18
N ALA A 84 -15.08 0.80 6.46
CA ALA A 84 -16.12 0.09 7.22
C ALA A 84 -17.27 1.01 7.68
N GLY A 85 -17.03 2.32 7.75
CA GLY A 85 -18.00 3.32 8.23
C GLY A 85 -17.85 3.60 9.72
#